data_AF-A0A7R9TJ15-F1
#
_entry.id   AF-A0A7R9TJ15-F1
#
_cell.length_a   1.000
_cell.length_b   1.000
_cell.length_c   1.000
_cell.angle_alpha   90.00
_cell.angle_beta   90.00
_cell.angle_gamma   90.00
#
_symmetry.space_group_name_H-M   'P 1'
#
loop_
_entity.id
_entity.type
_entity.pdbx_description
1 polymer ?
#
loop_
_entity_poly.entity_id
_entity_poly.type
_entity_poly.pdbx_seq_one_letter_code
_entity_poly.pdbx_strand_id
1 'polypeptide(L)'
;DADAAVARVDALARLDAIPNGVRVHHFHDERALLRGFIAHVLARDPDVLCGFEIQGASVGYLRDRAAKLGIGLLRDVSRAASLPGAAERQDDEYGRLHASGLHVTGRIVINLWRVLRTELKLQSYTMEACARAVLRRRLPRFTHRTLSRWACANDDDFNGFNGGGGVRGGNNGTTVIAAA
;
A
#
# COMPACT_ATOMS: atom_id res chain seq x y z
N ASP A 1 -12.09 19.51 25.17
CA ASP A 1 -12.05 18.16 24.55
C ASP A 1 -11.85 18.09 23.05
N ALA A 2 -12.15 19.13 22.26
CA ALA A 2 -11.70 19.23 20.86
C ALA A 2 -10.19 19.55 20.75
N ASP A 3 -9.66 20.38 21.65
CA ASP A 3 -8.25 20.82 21.65
C ASP A 3 -7.24 19.68 21.87
N ALA A 4 -7.61 18.65 22.63
CA ALA A 4 -6.72 17.49 22.86
C ALA A 4 -6.61 16.57 21.63
N ALA A 5 -7.64 16.54 20.77
CA ALA A 5 -7.61 15.83 19.50
C ALA A 5 -6.82 16.61 18.44
N VAL A 6 -6.99 17.93 18.40
CA VAL A 6 -6.21 18.83 17.53
C VAL A 6 -4.72 18.81 17.91
N ALA A 7 -4.39 18.85 19.20
CA ALA A 7 -3.00 18.74 19.68
C ALA A 7 -2.34 17.38 19.36
N ARG A 8 -3.14 16.30 19.26
CA ARG A 8 -2.66 14.97 18.85
C ARG A 8 -2.40 14.87 17.34
N VAL A 9 -3.13 15.65 16.54
CA VAL A 9 -2.88 15.83 15.10
C VAL A 9 -1.60 16.65 14.89
N ASP A 10 -1.37 17.69 15.71
CA ASP A 10 -0.15 18.51 15.66
C ASP A 10 1.11 17.77 16.12
N ALA A 11 1.02 16.86 17.12
CA ALA A 11 2.18 16.08 17.56
C ALA A 11 2.72 15.10 16.49
N LEU A 12 1.88 14.73 15.51
CA LEU A 12 2.22 13.88 14.37
C LEU A 12 2.53 14.67 13.09
N ALA A 13 2.52 16.00 13.15
CA ALA A 13 3.01 16.89 12.09
C ALA A 13 4.52 16.71 11.78
N ARG A 14 5.24 15.84 12.50
CA ARG A 14 6.64 15.44 12.24
C ARG A 14 6.82 14.50 11.03
N LEU A 15 5.84 14.45 10.13
CA LEU A 15 6.01 13.94 8.78
C LEU A 15 6.35 15.14 7.87
N ASP A 16 7.48 15.80 8.14
CA ASP A 16 7.97 17.00 7.43
C ASP A 16 8.15 16.80 5.91
N ALA A 17 7.99 15.56 5.43
CA ALA A 17 8.11 15.17 4.03
C ALA A 17 6.77 15.00 3.28
N ILE A 18 5.61 15.12 3.94
CA ILE A 18 4.32 15.02 3.26
C ILE A 18 3.97 16.38 2.60
N PRO A 19 3.70 16.42 1.28
CA PRO A 19 3.29 17.66 0.62
C PRO A 19 2.00 18.24 1.20
N ASN A 20 1.90 19.58 1.18
CA ASN A 20 0.67 20.28 1.55
C ASN A 20 -0.54 19.79 0.73
N GLY A 21 -1.68 19.59 1.39
CA GLY A 21 -2.93 19.15 0.76
C GLY A 21 -3.19 17.64 0.78
N VAL A 22 -2.31 16.83 1.37
CA VAL A 22 -2.53 15.39 1.57
C VAL A 22 -3.25 15.14 2.89
N ARG A 23 -4.30 14.32 2.86
CA ARG A 23 -5.01 13.90 4.07
C ARG A 23 -4.39 12.64 4.64
N VAL A 24 -4.01 12.71 5.91
CA VAL A 24 -3.35 11.62 6.62
C VAL A 24 -4.31 11.02 7.64
N HIS A 25 -4.51 9.70 7.57
CA HIS A 25 -5.33 8.97 8.54
C HIS A 25 -4.45 8.04 9.37
N HIS A 26 -4.60 8.12 10.69
CA HIS A 26 -3.87 7.29 11.65
C HIS A 26 -4.77 6.20 12.22
N PHE A 27 -4.22 4.99 12.34
CA PHE A 27 -4.91 3.83 12.89
C PHE A 27 -4.07 3.20 13.99
N HIS A 28 -4.73 2.69 15.03
CA HIS A 28 -4.08 2.12 16.21
C HIS A 28 -3.54 0.69 15.98
N ASP A 29 -4.15 -0.05 15.05
CA ASP A 29 -3.75 -1.41 14.70
C ASP A 29 -3.90 -1.66 13.19
N GLU A 30 -3.33 -2.78 12.75
CA GLU A 30 -3.35 -3.19 11.35
C GLU A 30 -4.76 -3.57 10.85
N ARG A 31 -5.64 -4.06 11.73
CA ARG A 31 -7.01 -4.40 11.34
C ARG A 31 -7.84 -3.16 11.05
N ALA A 32 -7.75 -2.13 11.90
CA ALA A 32 -8.38 -0.84 11.72
C ALA A 32 -7.82 -0.13 10.48
N LEU A 33 -6.51 -0.26 10.22
CA LEU A 33 -5.91 0.21 8.98
C LEU A 33 -6.56 -0.42 7.75
N LEU A 34 -6.64 -1.76 7.69
CA LEU A 34 -7.21 -2.48 6.54
C LEU A 34 -8.69 -2.14 6.36
N ARG A 35 -9.46 -2.06 7.45
CA ARG A 35 -10.87 -1.61 7.40
C ARG A 35 -11.00 -0.16 6.97
N GLY A 36 -10.10 0.71 7.43
CA GLY A 36 -10.02 2.11 7.02
C GLY A 36 -9.73 2.24 5.53
N PHE A 37 -8.80 1.43 5.00
CA PHE A 37 -8.53 1.35 3.57
C PHE A 37 -9.77 0.92 2.77
N ILE A 38 -10.48 -0.13 3.22
CA ILE A 38 -11.73 -0.57 2.60
C ILE A 38 -12.75 0.57 2.56
N ALA A 39 -13.04 1.17 3.71
CA ALA A 39 -13.99 2.27 3.84
C ALA A 39 -13.62 3.46 2.93
N HIS A 40 -12.32 3.74 2.82
CA HIS A 40 -11.80 4.82 1.99
C HIS A 40 -12.00 4.56 0.48
N VAL A 41 -11.77 3.32 0.02
CA VAL A 41 -12.01 2.96 -1.37
C VAL A 41 -13.51 2.98 -1.68
N LEU A 42 -14.35 2.47 -0.79
CA LEU A 42 -15.81 2.51 -0.96
C LEU A 42 -16.35 3.94 -0.97
N ALA A 43 -15.83 4.83 -0.12
CA ALA A 43 -16.26 6.22 -0.06
C ALA A 43 -15.89 7.04 -1.31
N ARG A 44 -14.75 6.76 -1.95
CA ARG A 44 -14.34 7.39 -3.22
C ARG A 44 -14.95 6.73 -4.45
N ASP A 45 -15.36 5.47 -4.30
CA ASP A 45 -15.89 4.60 -5.35
C ASP A 45 -15.16 4.65 -6.71
N PRO A 46 -13.85 4.37 -6.77
CA PRO A 46 -13.11 4.42 -8.03
C PRO A 46 -13.48 3.27 -8.97
N ASP A 47 -13.70 3.55 -10.25
CA ASP A 47 -13.93 2.51 -11.27
C ASP A 47 -12.69 1.65 -11.53
N VAL A 48 -11.50 2.24 -11.39
CA VAL A 48 -10.22 1.59 -11.69
C VAL A 48 -9.32 1.59 -10.46
N LEU A 49 -8.83 0.42 -10.09
CA LEU A 49 -7.74 0.23 -9.13
C LEU A 49 -6.46 -0.09 -9.88
N CYS A 50 -5.42 0.72 -9.72
CA CYS A 50 -4.15 0.54 -10.39
C CYS A 50 -2.98 0.52 -9.41
N GLY A 51 -1.90 -0.11 -9.81
CA GLY A 51 -0.67 -0.23 -9.04
C GLY A 51 0.47 -0.67 -9.94
N PHE A 52 1.71 -0.29 -9.58
CA PHE A 52 2.87 -0.64 -10.40
C PHE A 52 3.02 -2.16 -10.51
N GLU A 53 3.13 -2.84 -9.37
CA GLU A 53 3.04 -4.30 -9.22
C GLU A 53 1.91 -4.60 -8.24
N ILE A 54 0.86 -5.25 -8.73
CA ILE A 54 -0.34 -5.56 -7.96
C ILE A 54 -0.30 -6.98 -7.37
N GLN A 55 0.37 -7.94 -8.01
CA GLN A 55 0.27 -9.35 -7.63
C GLN A 55 1.12 -9.68 -6.40
N GLY A 56 2.42 -9.37 -6.47
CA GLY A 56 3.39 -9.67 -5.41
C GLY A 56 3.64 -8.52 -4.44
N ALA A 57 3.04 -7.36 -4.69
CA ALA A 57 3.19 -6.14 -3.89
C ALA A 57 1.83 -5.42 -3.78
N SER A 58 1.81 -4.20 -3.25
CA SER A 58 0.63 -3.33 -3.21
C SER A 58 -0.64 -4.07 -2.72
N VAL A 59 -1.74 -4.03 -3.49
CA VAL A 59 -3.04 -4.65 -3.15
C VAL A 59 -2.95 -6.17 -2.97
N GLY A 60 -2.12 -6.88 -3.73
CA GLY A 60 -1.93 -8.32 -3.57
C GLY A 60 -1.30 -8.68 -2.22
N TYR A 61 -0.32 -7.89 -1.79
CA TYR A 61 0.23 -8.01 -0.43
C TYR A 61 -0.82 -7.71 0.64
N LEU A 62 -1.61 -6.65 0.47
CA LEU A 62 -2.68 -6.31 1.41
C LEU A 62 -3.73 -7.42 1.50
N ARG A 63 -4.11 -8.04 0.37
CA ARG A 63 -5.01 -9.20 0.33
C ARG A 63 -4.45 -10.35 1.17
N ASP A 64 -3.21 -10.74 0.93
CA ASP A 64 -2.59 -11.88 1.63
C ASP A 64 -2.42 -11.61 3.13
N ARG A 65 -2.13 -10.36 3.49
CA ARG A 65 -2.03 -9.94 4.88
C ARG A 65 -3.40 -9.89 5.56
N ALA A 66 -4.42 -9.36 4.89
CA ALA A 66 -5.79 -9.34 5.37
C ALA A 66 -6.36 -10.75 5.58
N ALA A 67 -6.04 -11.69 4.69
CA ALA A 67 -6.44 -13.09 4.83
C ALA A 67 -5.90 -13.72 6.14
N LYS A 68 -4.66 -13.41 6.54
CA LYS A 68 -4.09 -13.86 7.83
C LYS A 68 -4.81 -13.26 9.04
N LEU A 69 -5.54 -12.16 8.86
CA LEU A 69 -6.32 -11.49 9.90
C LEU A 69 -7.83 -11.82 9.81
N GLY A 70 -8.23 -12.71 8.89
CA GLY A 70 -9.61 -13.11 8.67
C GLY A 70 -10.46 -12.06 7.93
N ILE A 71 -9.83 -11.13 7.21
CA ILE A 71 -10.50 -10.06 6.46
C ILE A 71 -10.46 -10.39 4.97
N GLY A 72 -11.63 -10.46 4.34
CA GLY A 72 -11.79 -10.72 2.91
C GLY A 72 -11.60 -9.46 2.06
N LEU A 73 -10.39 -8.87 2.06
CA LEU A 73 -10.14 -7.53 1.50
C LEU A 73 -10.74 -7.31 0.11
N LEU A 74 -10.51 -8.21 -0.86
CA LEU A 74 -11.01 -8.04 -2.23
C LEU A 74 -12.54 -8.09 -2.32
N ARG A 75 -13.18 -8.90 -1.45
CA ARG A 75 -14.63 -8.99 -1.34
C ARG A 75 -15.19 -7.71 -0.71
N ASP A 76 -14.57 -7.22 0.34
CA ASP A 76 -15.03 -6.04 1.08
C ASP A 76 -14.84 -4.74 0.28
N VAL A 77 -13.84 -4.68 -0.60
CA VAL A 77 -13.62 -3.55 -1.53
C VAL A 77 -14.54 -3.61 -2.77
N SER A 78 -15.14 -4.77 -3.04
CA SER A 78 -16.01 -4.95 -4.21
C SER A 78 -17.30 -4.13 -4.12
N ARG A 79 -17.90 -3.77 -5.27
CA ARG A 79 -19.22 -3.12 -5.31
C ARG A 79 -20.38 -4.08 -5.01
N ALA A 80 -20.10 -5.39 -4.95
CA ALA A 80 -21.09 -6.45 -4.80
C ALA A 80 -20.69 -7.45 -3.71
N ALA A 81 -20.42 -6.96 -2.49
CA ALA A 81 -19.97 -7.79 -1.37
C ALA A 81 -20.96 -8.91 -0.96
N SER A 82 -22.25 -8.76 -1.32
CA SER A 82 -23.31 -9.74 -1.09
C SER A 82 -23.28 -10.93 -2.05
N LEU A 83 -22.52 -10.85 -3.16
CA LEU A 83 -22.37 -11.94 -4.12
C LEU A 83 -21.03 -12.65 -3.92
N PRO A 84 -20.95 -13.98 -4.11
CA PRO A 84 -19.67 -14.66 -4.22
C PRO A 84 -18.91 -14.08 -5.41
N GLY A 85 -17.69 -13.60 -5.16
CA GLY A 85 -16.88 -12.86 -6.13
C GLY A 85 -16.60 -13.73 -7.36
N ALA A 86 -16.47 -13.12 -8.55
CA ALA A 86 -16.27 -13.89 -9.78
C ALA A 86 -15.01 -14.78 -9.73
N ALA A 87 -13.97 -14.39 -8.98
CA ALA A 87 -12.75 -15.19 -8.76
C ALA A 87 -12.89 -16.34 -7.75
N GLU A 88 -13.96 -16.41 -6.95
CA GLU A 88 -14.25 -17.65 -6.18
C GLU A 88 -14.78 -18.76 -7.10
N ARG A 89 -15.20 -18.41 -8.33
CA ARG A 89 -15.82 -19.35 -9.28
C ARG A 89 -14.86 -19.86 -10.37
N GLN A 90 -13.71 -19.22 -10.58
CA GLN A 90 -12.78 -19.58 -11.64
C GLN A 90 -11.34 -19.55 -11.13
N ASP A 91 -10.67 -20.70 -11.25
CA ASP A 91 -9.22 -20.81 -11.03
C ASP A 91 -8.52 -20.08 -12.19
N ASP A 92 -8.37 -18.75 -12.06
CA ASP A 92 -7.88 -17.86 -13.13
C ASP A 92 -6.36 -18.01 -13.33
N GLU A 93 -5.93 -19.15 -13.85
CA GLU A 93 -4.54 -19.42 -14.24
C GLU A 93 -4.09 -18.45 -15.34
N TYR A 94 -4.93 -18.24 -16.36
CA TYR A 94 -4.66 -17.28 -17.43
C TYR A 94 -4.59 -15.84 -16.90
N GLY A 95 -5.47 -15.47 -15.97
CA GLY A 95 -5.46 -14.16 -15.31
C GLY A 95 -4.20 -13.91 -14.50
N ARG A 96 -3.65 -14.95 -13.85
CA ARG A 96 -2.35 -14.89 -13.14
C ARG A 96 -1.18 -14.69 -14.10
N LEU A 97 -1.18 -15.43 -15.22
CA LEU A 97 -0.08 -15.43 -16.19
C LEU A 97 -0.07 -14.18 -17.08
N HIS A 98 -1.23 -13.64 -17.45
CA HIS A 98 -1.32 -12.59 -18.48
C HIS A 98 -1.95 -11.29 -17.99
N ALA A 99 -2.74 -11.29 -16.91
CA ALA A 99 -3.40 -10.11 -16.35
C ALA A 99 -2.93 -9.80 -14.91
N SER A 100 -3.73 -9.06 -14.13
CA SER A 100 -3.41 -8.72 -12.74
C SER A 100 -3.64 -9.89 -11.77
N GLY A 101 -4.31 -10.99 -12.16
CA GLY A 101 -4.62 -12.15 -11.31
C GLY A 101 -5.40 -11.84 -10.02
N LEU A 102 -5.75 -10.58 -9.79
CA LEU A 102 -6.60 -10.09 -8.73
C LEU A 102 -7.90 -9.61 -9.37
N HIS A 103 -9.02 -10.11 -8.87
CA HIS A 103 -10.34 -9.70 -9.31
C HIS A 103 -11.07 -9.02 -8.16
N VAL A 104 -11.62 -7.83 -8.43
CA VAL A 104 -12.51 -7.11 -7.52
C VAL A 104 -13.81 -6.88 -8.27
N THR A 105 -14.90 -7.50 -7.82
CA THR A 105 -16.17 -7.42 -8.55
C THR A 105 -16.69 -5.98 -8.60
N GLY A 106 -17.04 -5.53 -9.81
CA GLY A 106 -17.50 -4.17 -10.08
C GLY A 106 -16.40 -3.11 -10.23
N ARG A 107 -15.11 -3.50 -10.19
CA ARG A 107 -13.95 -2.60 -10.40
C ARG A 107 -12.95 -3.22 -11.37
N ILE A 108 -12.27 -2.38 -12.16
CA ILE A 108 -11.21 -2.82 -13.07
C ILE A 108 -9.87 -2.76 -12.33
N VAL A 109 -9.12 -3.87 -12.32
CA VAL A 109 -7.79 -3.93 -11.66
C VAL A 109 -6.68 -3.96 -12.70
N ILE A 110 -5.87 -2.91 -12.77
CA ILE A 110 -4.81 -2.73 -13.77
C ILE A 110 -3.42 -2.88 -13.14
N ASN A 111 -2.69 -3.91 -13.55
CA ASN A 111 -1.27 -4.07 -13.23
C ASN A 111 -0.42 -3.24 -14.22
N LEU A 112 0.14 -2.12 -13.76
CA LEU A 112 0.73 -1.11 -14.62
C LEU A 112 2.05 -1.56 -15.26
N TRP A 113 2.91 -2.33 -14.58
CA TRP A 113 4.17 -2.77 -15.22
C TRP A 113 3.90 -3.69 -16.43
N ARG A 114 2.80 -4.47 -16.41
CA ARG A 114 2.38 -5.30 -17.54
C ARG A 114 1.95 -4.45 -18.73
N VAL A 115 1.17 -3.40 -18.50
CA VAL A 115 0.77 -2.42 -19.54
C VAL A 115 2.00 -1.71 -20.10
N LEU A 116 2.94 -1.31 -19.24
CA LEU A 116 4.17 -0.68 -19.70
C LEU A 116 5.06 -1.65 -20.50
N ARG A 117 5.03 -2.94 -20.19
CA ARG A 117 5.76 -3.98 -20.95
C ARG A 117 5.18 -4.22 -22.35
N THR A 118 3.88 -4.04 -22.54
CA THR A 118 3.29 -4.17 -23.88
C THR A 118 3.59 -2.95 -24.75
N GLU A 119 3.61 -1.75 -24.15
CA GLU A 119 3.79 -0.50 -24.87
C GLU A 119 5.26 -0.08 -25.08
N LEU A 120 6.14 -0.35 -24.12
CA LEU A 120 7.52 0.14 -24.12
C LEU A 120 8.50 -1.01 -24.31
N LYS A 121 9.52 -0.81 -25.16
CA LYS A 121 10.64 -1.75 -25.33
C LYS A 121 11.82 -1.36 -24.45
N LEU A 122 11.76 -1.72 -23.17
CA LEU A 122 12.82 -1.45 -22.20
C LEU A 122 13.61 -2.72 -21.86
N GLN A 123 14.89 -2.55 -21.51
CA GLN A 123 15.74 -3.64 -21.00
C GLN A 123 15.33 -4.10 -19.59
N SER A 124 14.73 -3.20 -18.80
CA SER A 124 14.26 -3.48 -17.44
C SER A 124 12.98 -2.69 -17.17
N TYR A 125 12.01 -3.34 -16.53
CA TYR A 125 10.69 -2.78 -16.19
C TYR A 125 10.55 -2.49 -14.68
N THR A 126 11.64 -2.13 -13.99
CA THR A 126 11.49 -1.61 -12.63
C THR A 126 10.81 -0.24 -12.65
N MET A 127 10.18 0.14 -11.53
CA MET A 127 9.46 1.41 -11.43
C MET A 127 10.36 2.61 -11.77
N GLU A 128 11.61 2.59 -11.32
CA GLU A 128 12.59 3.66 -11.56
C GLU A 128 13.03 3.71 -13.03
N ALA A 129 13.17 2.56 -13.68
CA ALA A 129 13.51 2.48 -15.09
C ALA A 129 12.37 3.01 -15.97
N CYS A 130 11.13 2.59 -15.67
CA CYS A 130 9.92 3.05 -16.34
C CYS A 130 9.69 4.55 -16.13
N ALA A 131 9.82 5.05 -14.89
CA ALA A 131 9.67 6.48 -14.58
C ALA A 131 10.71 7.34 -15.31
N ARG A 132 11.96 6.86 -15.41
CA ARG A 132 13.01 7.54 -16.16
C ARG A 132 12.72 7.56 -17.67
N ALA A 133 12.19 6.48 -18.21
CA ALA A 133 11.88 6.39 -19.64
C ALA A 133 10.69 7.27 -20.03
N VAL A 134 9.60 7.22 -19.27
CA VAL A 134 8.33 7.90 -19.58
C VAL A 134 8.32 9.33 -19.06
N LEU A 135 8.57 9.53 -17.76
CA LEU A 135 8.43 10.83 -17.10
C LEU A 135 9.71 11.66 -17.16
N ARG A 136 10.81 11.12 -17.71
CA ARG A 136 12.14 11.75 -17.73
C ARG A 136 12.66 12.15 -16.34
N ARG A 137 12.20 11.47 -15.29
CA ARG A 137 12.59 11.72 -13.89
C ARG A 137 13.33 10.52 -13.31
N ARG A 138 14.40 10.77 -12.56
CA ARG A 138 15.10 9.73 -11.78
C ARG A 138 14.46 9.60 -10.40
N LEU A 139 13.98 8.41 -10.07
CA LEU A 139 13.48 8.08 -8.74
C LEU A 139 14.58 7.38 -7.94
N PRO A 140 14.80 7.76 -6.66
CA PRO A 140 15.72 7.03 -5.80
C PRO A 140 15.11 5.68 -5.41
N ARG A 141 15.95 4.64 -5.37
CA ARG A 141 15.57 3.31 -4.87
C ARG A 141 16.24 3.07 -3.53
N PHE A 142 15.43 2.81 -2.50
CA PHE A 142 15.90 2.48 -1.16
C PHE A 142 15.74 0.99 -0.89
N THR A 143 16.62 0.44 -0.04
CA THR A 143 16.50 -0.97 0.37
C THR A 143 15.39 -1.14 1.39
N HIS A 144 14.75 -2.31 1.42
CA HIS A 144 13.72 -2.64 2.42
C HIS A 144 14.22 -2.42 3.86
N ARG A 145 15.49 -2.77 4.14
CA ARG A 145 16.11 -2.54 5.45
C ARG A 145 16.16 -1.06 5.82
N THR A 146 16.51 -0.20 4.87
CA THR A 146 16.53 1.25 5.08
C THR A 146 15.12 1.78 5.34
N LEU A 147 14.13 1.34 4.56
CA LEU A 147 12.73 1.74 4.74
C LEU A 147 12.16 1.29 6.09
N SER A 148 12.44 0.05 6.51
CA SER A 148 12.03 -0.44 7.84
C SER A 148 12.69 0.33 8.97
N ARG A 149 13.98 0.69 8.83
CA ARG A 149 14.66 1.54 9.81
C ARG A 149 13.98 2.90 9.92
N TRP A 150 13.69 3.56 8.80
CA TRP A 150 12.99 4.85 8.82
C TRP A 150 11.58 4.75 9.40
N ALA A 151 10.87 3.67 9.13
CA ALA A 151 9.54 3.44 9.70
C ALA A 151 9.57 3.30 11.24
N CYS A 152 10.64 2.73 11.79
CA CYS A 152 10.83 2.57 13.25
C CYS A 152 11.64 3.71 13.90
N ALA A 153 12.21 4.64 13.13
CA ALA A 153 13.19 5.62 13.62
C ALA A 153 12.63 6.71 14.56
N ASN A 154 11.37 6.58 14.99
CA ASN A 154 10.78 7.43 16.04
C ASN A 154 10.88 6.81 17.44
N ASP A 155 11.46 5.61 17.56
CA ASP A 155 11.89 5.02 18.83
C ASP A 155 13.39 5.32 19.03
N ASP A 156 13.68 6.52 19.52
CA ASP A 156 14.90 6.95 20.24
C ASP A 156 16.32 6.84 19.64
N ASP A 157 16.57 6.29 18.43
CA ASP A 157 17.96 6.07 17.98
C ASP A 157 18.37 6.82 16.71
N PHE A 158 18.70 8.11 16.88
CA PHE A 158 19.67 8.82 16.04
C PHE A 158 21.02 8.99 16.76
N ASN A 159 21.40 8.01 17.58
CA ASN A 159 22.72 7.98 18.21
C ASN A 159 23.33 6.58 18.09
N GLY A 160 24.28 6.42 17.16
CA GLY A 160 25.11 5.21 17.13
C GLY A 160 25.38 4.64 15.74
N PHE A 161 26.26 5.31 15.00
CA PHE A 161 27.24 4.57 14.19
C PHE A 161 28.16 3.78 15.15
N ASN A 162 27.71 2.65 15.70
CA ASN A 162 28.60 1.54 16.02
C ASN A 162 27.81 0.25 16.32
N GLY A 163 28.41 -0.89 15.97
CA GLY A 163 27.76 -2.20 15.94
C GLY A 163 27.32 -2.79 17.29
N GLY A 164 26.66 -3.94 17.21
CA GLY A 164 26.30 -4.78 18.36
C GLY A 164 24.82 -5.10 18.40
N GLY A 165 24.47 -6.38 18.32
CA GLY A 165 23.10 -6.85 18.34
C GLY A 165 22.36 -6.56 19.65
N GLY A 166 21.05 -6.34 19.52
CA GLY A 166 20.12 -6.25 20.64
C GLY A 166 18.69 -6.40 20.12
N VAL A 167 18.13 -7.60 20.26
CA VAL A 167 16.70 -7.83 20.09
C VAL A 167 16.00 -7.25 21.33
N ARG A 168 15.20 -6.19 21.15
CA ARG A 168 14.19 -5.78 22.13
C ARG A 168 12.87 -5.54 21.40
N GLY A 169 11.83 -6.19 21.93
CA GLY A 169 10.50 -6.22 21.36
C GLY A 169 9.60 -5.08 21.84
N GLY A 170 8.55 -4.86 21.04
CA GLY A 170 7.25 -4.34 21.46
C GLY A 170 7.12 -2.82 21.56
N ASN A 171 6.57 -2.19 20.52
CA ASN A 171 5.16 -1.77 20.52
C ASN A 171 4.70 -1.13 19.20
N ASN A 172 3.48 -1.52 18.81
CA ASN A 172 2.44 -0.77 18.11
C ASN A 172 2.85 0.11 16.92
N GLY A 173 3.11 -0.55 15.79
CA GLY A 173 3.21 0.08 14.48
C GLY A 173 1.96 0.88 14.15
N THR A 174 2.06 2.20 14.26
CA THR A 174 1.07 3.13 13.73
C THR A 174 1.23 3.11 12.21
N THR A 175 0.38 2.36 11.53
CA THR A 175 0.40 2.32 10.07
C THR A 175 -0.41 3.49 9.54
N VAL A 176 0.18 4.25 8.63
CA VAL A 176 -0.39 5.49 8.08
C VAL A 176 -0.90 5.24 6.68
N ILE A 177 -2.12 5.70 6.38
CA ILE A 177 -2.61 5.83 5.00
C ILE A 177 -2.51 7.31 4.62
N ALA A 178 -1.61 7.61 3.69
CA ALA A 178 -1.59 8.88 2.99
C ALA A 178 -2.49 8.77 1.76
N ALA A 179 -3.52 9.61 1.68
CA ALA A 179 -4.40 9.67 0.53
C ALA A 179 -4.42 11.08 -0.05
N ALA A 180 -4.21 11.17 -1.36
CA ALA A 180 -4.50 12.36 -2.16
C ALA A 180 -6.01 12.44 -2.44
#